data_AF-A0AAQ1JXF1-F1
#
_entry.id   AF-A0AAQ1JXF1-F1
#
_cell.length_a   1.000
_cell.length_b   1.000
_cell.length_c   1.000
_cell.angle_alpha   90.00
_cell.angle_beta   90.00
_cell.angle_gamma   90.00
#
_symmetry.space_group_name_H-M   'P 1'
#
loop_
_entity.id
_entity.type
_entity.pdbx_description
1 polymer ?
#
loop_
_entity_poly.entity_id
_entity_poly.type
_entity_poly.pdbx_seq_one_letter_code
_entity_poly.pdbx_strand_id
1 'polypeptide(L)'
;MNLKSSLPHLAMALVVFTSSFAASAATHLSHQQCLSYPFKKTAGGVTHADLMKELGELEARGYQPGSDNGVFPADLNTAEQKLAVDYRHDCVAAHP
;
A
#
# COMPACT_ATOMS: atom_id res chain seq x y z
N MET A 1 -11.29 -40.88 39.57
CA MET A 1 -11.77 -39.48 39.50
C MET A 1 -12.42 -39.28 38.14
N ASN A 2 -13.73 -39.04 38.11
CA ASN A 2 -14.52 -38.80 36.90
C ASN A 2 -14.49 -37.30 36.59
N LEU A 3 -14.03 -36.90 35.39
CA LEU A 3 -14.07 -35.50 34.95
C LEU A 3 -15.09 -35.35 33.81
N LYS A 4 -16.35 -35.15 34.19
CA LYS A 4 -17.42 -34.76 33.28
C LYS A 4 -17.63 -33.25 33.45
N SER A 5 -17.00 -32.44 32.61
CA SER A 5 -17.36 -31.03 32.44
C SER A 5 -17.80 -30.82 31.00
N SER A 6 -19.12 -30.80 30.83
CA SER A 6 -19.81 -30.41 29.61
C SER A 6 -20.04 -28.90 29.68
N LEU A 7 -19.26 -28.13 28.92
CA LEU A 7 -19.57 -26.74 28.63
C LEU A 7 -19.51 -26.52 27.12
N PRO A 8 -20.63 -26.70 26.41
CA PRO A 8 -20.70 -26.50 24.98
C PRO A 8 -20.92 -25.01 24.68
N HIS A 9 -20.41 -24.56 23.53
CA HIS A 9 -20.76 -23.28 22.88
C HIS A 9 -20.22 -21.98 23.51
N LEU A 10 -18.91 -21.78 23.48
CA LEU A 10 -18.35 -20.42 23.55
C LEU A 10 -17.12 -20.26 22.65
N ALA A 11 -17.17 -20.85 21.46
CA ALA A 11 -16.22 -20.59 20.37
C ALA A 11 -16.85 -19.59 19.38
N MET A 12 -17.08 -18.36 19.83
CA MET A 12 -17.40 -17.25 18.92
C MET A 12 -16.09 -16.81 18.27
N ALA A 13 -15.78 -17.39 17.11
CA ALA A 13 -14.60 -17.09 16.32
C ALA A 13 -14.68 -15.64 15.78
N LEU A 14 -14.01 -14.71 16.45
CA LEU A 14 -13.81 -13.35 15.98
C LEU A 14 -12.67 -13.36 14.94
N VAL A 15 -13.01 -13.59 13.66
CA VAL A 15 -12.06 -13.43 12.56
C VAL A 15 -11.97 -11.94 12.23
N VAL A 16 -11.07 -11.24 12.94
CA VAL A 16 -10.69 -9.88 12.54
C VAL A 16 -9.71 -10.00 11.38
N PHE A 17 -10.19 -9.80 10.15
CA PHE A 17 -9.30 -9.54 9.01
C PHE A 17 -8.74 -8.12 9.16
N THR A 18 -7.70 -7.94 9.97
CA THR A 18 -6.85 -6.76 9.84
C THR A 18 -5.94 -6.96 8.63
N SER A 19 -6.39 -6.57 7.45
CA SER A 19 -5.47 -6.36 6.32
C SER A 19 -4.69 -5.07 6.60
N SER A 20 -3.76 -5.13 7.54
CA SER A 20 -2.73 -4.12 7.69
C SER A 20 -1.87 -4.20 6.43
N PHE A 21 -2.17 -3.37 5.43
CA PHE A 21 -1.20 -3.05 4.38
C PHE A 21 -0.08 -2.31 5.10
N ALA A 22 0.91 -3.06 5.58
CA ALA A 22 2.18 -2.46 5.91
C ALA A 22 2.64 -1.79 4.62
N ALA A 23 2.65 -0.45 4.61
CA ALA A 23 3.42 0.32 3.65
C ALA A 23 4.89 0.00 3.94
N SER A 24 5.34 -1.17 3.52
CA SER A 24 6.73 -1.52 3.49
C SER A 24 7.40 -0.49 2.62
N ALA A 25 8.38 0.23 3.17
CA ALA A 25 9.40 0.96 2.43
C ALA A 25 10.30 -0.03 1.64
N ALA A 26 9.67 -1.00 0.98
CA ALA A 26 10.32 -1.94 0.11
C ALA A 26 10.89 -1.12 -1.04
N THR A 27 12.17 -1.32 -1.29
CA THR A 27 12.89 -0.75 -2.44
C THR A 27 12.30 -1.16 -3.79
N HIS A 28 11.31 -2.07 -3.81
CA HIS A 28 10.65 -2.59 -4.99
C HIS A 28 9.12 -2.53 -4.87
N LEU A 29 8.44 -2.38 -6.00
CA LEU A 29 6.99 -2.50 -6.08
C LEU A 29 6.58 -3.98 -6.01
N SER A 30 5.56 -4.26 -5.18
CA SER A 30 4.93 -5.58 -5.17
C SER A 30 4.09 -5.79 -6.43
N HIS A 31 3.83 -7.06 -6.77
CA HIS A 31 2.94 -7.42 -7.88
C HIS A 31 1.54 -6.77 -7.75
N GLN A 32 1.00 -6.66 -6.54
CA GLN A 32 -0.29 -6.00 -6.35
C GLN A 32 -0.22 -4.50 -6.64
N GLN A 33 0.88 -3.83 -6.26
CA GLN A 33 1.09 -2.41 -6.58
C GLN A 33 1.18 -2.19 -8.08
N CYS A 34 1.90 -3.05 -8.80
CA CYS A 34 2.01 -3.03 -10.27
C CYS A 34 0.65 -3.06 -11.00
N LEU A 35 -0.35 -3.70 -10.38
CA LEU A 35 -1.70 -3.87 -10.94
C LEU A 35 -2.72 -2.84 -10.43
N SER A 36 -2.26 -1.85 -9.68
CA SER A 36 -3.12 -0.88 -9.03
C SER A 36 -2.80 0.55 -9.46
N TYR A 37 -3.65 1.50 -9.06
CA TYR A 37 -3.36 2.93 -9.22
C TYR A 37 -2.03 3.30 -8.53
N PRO A 38 -1.17 4.17 -9.11
CA PRO A 38 -1.41 5.01 -10.28
C PRO A 38 -1.16 4.34 -11.64
N PHE A 39 -0.58 3.14 -11.68
CA PHE A 39 -0.16 2.49 -12.92
C PHE A 39 -1.32 1.89 -13.73
N LYS A 40 -2.37 1.43 -13.06
CA LYS A 40 -3.61 0.95 -13.67
C LYS A 40 -4.77 1.87 -13.29
N LYS A 41 -5.62 2.18 -14.27
CA LYS A 41 -6.83 2.96 -14.05
C LYS A 41 -7.78 2.19 -13.14
N THR A 42 -8.37 2.88 -12.17
CA THR A 42 -9.44 2.33 -11.34
C THR A 42 -10.76 2.37 -12.09
N ALA A 43 -11.61 1.35 -11.89
CA ALA A 43 -12.90 1.26 -12.57
C ALA A 43 -13.95 2.27 -12.04
N GLY A 44 -13.83 2.68 -10.78
CA GLY A 44 -14.82 3.52 -10.07
C GLY A 44 -14.32 4.91 -9.67
N GLY A 45 -13.20 5.37 -10.23
CA GLY A 45 -12.51 6.59 -9.80
C GLY A 45 -11.44 6.35 -8.74
N VAL A 46 -10.63 7.36 -8.47
CA VAL A 46 -9.51 7.27 -7.50
C VAL A 46 -10.09 7.36 -6.09
N THR A 47 -9.79 6.39 -5.24
CA THR A 47 -10.24 6.38 -3.84
C THR A 47 -9.22 7.03 -2.92
N HIS A 48 -9.64 7.40 -1.70
CA HIS A 48 -8.70 7.86 -0.67
C HIS A 48 -7.62 6.83 -0.37
N ALA A 49 -7.96 5.54 -0.38
CA ALA A 49 -6.99 4.46 -0.16
C ALA A 49 -5.96 4.39 -1.30
N ASP A 50 -6.36 4.65 -2.54
CA ASP A 50 -5.45 4.72 -3.67
C ASP A 50 -4.45 5.88 -3.52
N LEU A 51 -4.94 7.05 -3.11
CA LEU A 51 -4.09 8.23 -2.87
C LEU A 51 -3.10 8.00 -1.73
N MET A 52 -3.54 7.41 -0.61
CA MET A 52 -2.66 7.15 0.52
C MET A 52 -1.58 6.12 0.18
N LYS A 53 -1.89 5.16 -0.68
CA LYS A 53 -0.93 4.19 -1.17
C LYS A 53 0.09 4.84 -2.11
N GLU A 54 -0.36 5.63 -3.09
CA GLU A 54 0.53 6.40 -3.97
C GLU A 54 1.43 7.33 -3.15
N LEU A 55 0.87 8.03 -2.15
CA LEU A 55 1.64 8.87 -1.24
C LEU A 55 2.74 8.08 -0.53
N GLY A 56 2.43 6.91 0.03
CA GLY A 56 3.44 6.05 0.66
C GLY A 56 4.53 5.57 -0.32
N GLU A 57 4.16 5.31 -1.59
CA GLU A 57 5.12 4.96 -2.64
C GLU A 57 6.05 6.13 -2.99
N LEU A 58 5.53 7.36 -3.01
CA LEU A 58 6.31 8.57 -3.24
C LEU A 58 7.20 8.91 -2.03
N GLU A 59 6.68 8.80 -0.81
CA GLU A 59 7.42 9.05 0.43
C GLU A 59 8.59 8.08 0.58
N ALA A 60 8.40 6.80 0.24
CA ALA A 60 9.48 5.81 0.18
C ALA A 60 10.60 6.19 -0.82
N ARG A 61 10.33 7.11 -1.75
CA ARG A 61 11.28 7.62 -2.77
C ARG A 61 11.82 9.01 -2.45
N GLY A 62 11.49 9.51 -1.26
CA GLY A 62 11.99 10.76 -0.72
C GLY A 62 11.10 11.96 -1.00
N TYR A 63 9.84 11.76 -1.42
CA TYR A 63 8.84 12.82 -1.31
C TYR A 63 8.58 13.11 0.16
N GLN A 64 8.60 14.37 0.53
CA GLN A 64 8.22 14.86 1.84
C GLN A 64 7.01 15.76 1.64
N PRO A 65 5.82 15.37 2.11
CA PRO A 65 4.69 16.26 2.07
C PRO A 65 5.07 17.56 2.79
N GLY A 66 4.87 18.69 2.10
CA GLY A 66 5.33 19.99 2.55
C GLY A 66 4.76 20.34 3.92
N SER A 67 5.50 21.14 4.69
CA SER A 67 4.94 21.80 5.86
C SER A 67 3.93 22.87 5.42
N ASP A 68 3.19 23.43 6.37
CA ASP A 68 2.24 24.53 6.13
C ASP A 68 2.94 25.88 5.79
N ASN A 69 4.06 25.83 5.08
CA ASN A 69 4.85 26.98 4.66
C ASN A 69 4.37 27.57 3.32
N GLY A 70 3.28 27.04 2.74
CA GLY A 70 2.70 27.48 1.48
C GLY A 70 3.56 27.20 0.24
N VAL A 71 4.62 26.40 0.37
CA VAL A 71 5.51 26.03 -0.74
C VAL A 71 5.17 24.62 -1.19
N PHE A 72 4.78 24.48 -2.46
CA PHE A 72 4.58 23.16 -3.06
C PHE A 72 5.91 22.40 -3.06
N PRO A 73 5.96 21.13 -2.60
CA PRO A 73 7.24 20.44 -2.43
C PRO A 73 7.96 20.22 -3.76
N ALA A 74 9.24 20.60 -3.80
CA ALA A 74 10.06 20.50 -5.01
C ALA A 74 10.49 19.06 -5.34
N ASP A 75 10.39 18.16 -4.36
CA ASP A 75 10.83 16.77 -4.42
C ASP A 75 9.80 15.82 -5.04
N LEU A 76 8.54 16.23 -5.18
CA LEU A 76 7.47 15.41 -5.78
C LEU A 76 7.88 14.88 -7.16
N ASN A 77 8.29 15.77 -8.07
CA ASN A 77 8.70 15.40 -9.42
C ASN A 77 9.86 14.37 -9.42
N THR A 78 10.77 14.50 -8.45
CA THR A 78 11.91 13.58 -8.33
C THR A 78 11.44 12.21 -7.83
N ALA A 79 10.51 12.18 -6.86
CA ALA A 79 9.94 10.94 -6.35
C ALA A 79 9.11 10.20 -7.41
N GLU A 80 8.29 10.93 -8.19
CA GLU A 80 7.52 10.38 -9.31
C GLU A 80 8.43 9.75 -10.38
N GLN A 81 9.54 10.41 -10.72
CA GLN A 81 10.50 9.86 -11.68
C GLN A 81 11.12 8.56 -11.19
N LYS A 82 11.50 8.48 -9.91
CA LYS A 82 11.99 7.24 -9.28
C LYS A 82 10.90 6.16 -9.30
N LEU A 83 9.66 6.51 -8.98
CA LEU A 83 8.53 5.58 -8.99
C LEU A 83 8.28 5.00 -10.38
N ALA A 84 8.41 5.83 -11.42
CA ALA A 84 8.31 5.38 -12.80
C ALA A 84 9.48 4.45 -13.21
N VAL A 85 10.70 4.67 -12.70
CA VAL A 85 11.84 3.76 -12.91
C VAL A 85 11.53 2.40 -12.30
N ASP A 86 11.08 2.38 -11.05
CA ASP A 86 10.79 1.15 -10.33
C ASP A 86 9.61 0.40 -10.98
N TYR A 87 8.59 1.10 -11.46
CA TYR A 87 7.51 0.47 -12.24
C TYR A 87 8.02 -0.23 -13.50
N ARG A 88 8.91 0.41 -14.27
CA ARG A 88 9.48 -0.24 -15.46
C ARG A 88 10.30 -1.47 -15.10
N HIS A 89 11.08 -1.40 -14.03
CA HIS A 89 11.94 -2.50 -13.59
C HIS A 89 11.13 -3.66 -13.00
N ASP A 90 10.27 -3.38 -12.02
CA ASP A 90 9.60 -4.39 -11.21
C ASP A 90 8.33 -4.94 -11.85
N CYS A 91 7.67 -4.15 -12.71
CA CYS A 91 6.34 -4.51 -13.23
C CYS A 91 6.33 -4.83 -14.73
N VAL A 92 7.10 -4.08 -15.54
CA VAL A 92 7.11 -4.27 -17.00
C VAL A 92 8.19 -5.27 -17.42
N ALA A 93 9.43 -5.09 -16.95
CA ALA A 93 10.52 -6.01 -17.31
C ALA A 93 10.38 -7.40 -16.68
N ALA A 94 9.76 -7.50 -15.50
CA ALA A 94 9.49 -8.78 -14.84
C ALA A 94 8.32 -9.57 -15.46
N HIS A 95 7.45 -8.91 -16.23
CA HIS A 95 6.25 -9.48 -16.85
C HIS A 95 6.08 -8.97 -18.30
N PRO A 96 6.91 -9.44 -19.26
CA PRO A 96 6.83 -9.03 -20.67
C PRO A 96 5.54 -9.49 -21.36
#